data_AF-A0A937ZCX7-F1
#
_entry.id   AF-A0A937ZCX7-F1
#
_cell.length_a   1.000
_cell.length_b   1.000
_cell.length_c   1.000
_cell.angle_alpha   90.00
_cell.angle_beta   90.00
_cell.angle_gamma   90.00
#
_symmetry.space_group_name_H-M   'P 1'
#
loop_
_entity.id
_entity.type
_entity.pdbx_description
1 polymer ?
#
loop_
_entity_poly.entity_id
_entity_poly.type
_entity_poly.pdbx_seq_one_letter_code
_entity_poly.pdbx_strand_id
1 'polypeptide(L)'
;MITPSEQLDKRFLELAPLVRTSRPPRGWIRAIREALGMTTGQLAKRLGVRQPRIVEMEKGEATGNITVQSLERAADAMGCRLVYVLVPKKPLTKMIEERASHLAKKKLALVEQTMRLEDQEVHDQRFKAQTHQRLITELLRRPARLWDET
;
A
#
# COMPACT_ATOMS: atom_id res chain seq x y z
N MET A 1 -15.06 12.75 16.44
CA MET A 1 -13.83 13.14 15.73
C MET A 1 -13.57 12.11 14.65
N ILE A 2 -13.33 12.53 13.41
CA ILE A 2 -12.93 11.62 12.31
C ILE A 2 -11.43 11.33 12.48
N THR A 3 -11.05 10.06 12.48
CA THR A 3 -9.65 9.61 12.61
C THR A 3 -8.84 9.94 11.35
N PRO A 4 -7.50 10.06 11.43
CA PRO A 4 -6.65 10.26 10.27
C PRO A 4 -6.83 9.19 9.18
N SER A 5 -7.05 7.94 9.58
CA SER A 5 -7.28 6.81 8.67
C SER A 5 -8.59 6.95 7.90
N GLU A 6 -9.68 7.37 8.55
CA GLU A 6 -10.96 7.63 7.88
C GLU A 6 -10.87 8.79 6.88
N GLN A 7 -10.09 9.84 7.18
CA GLN A 7 -9.88 10.95 6.24
C GLN A 7 -9.09 10.51 5.00
N LEU A 8 -8.04 9.69 5.19
CA LEU A 8 -7.28 9.14 4.08
C LEU A 8 -8.10 8.15 3.25
N ASP A 9 -8.92 7.31 3.89
CA ASP A 9 -9.82 6.39 3.19
C ASP A 9 -10.78 7.14 2.26
N LYS A 10 -11.33 8.28 2.69
CA LYS A 10 -12.15 9.15 1.83
C LYS A 10 -11.37 9.65 0.61
N ARG A 11 -10.13 10.11 0.79
CA ARG A 11 -9.27 10.55 -0.32
C ARG A 11 -8.94 9.40 -1.28
N PHE A 12 -8.70 8.19 -0.79
CA PHE A 12 -8.42 7.04 -1.65
C PHE A 12 -9.64 6.62 -2.49
N LEU A 13 -10.87 6.84 -2.00
CA LEU A 13 -12.08 6.61 -2.80
C LEU A 13 -12.14 7.50 -4.04
N GLU A 14 -11.70 8.76 -3.93
CA GLU A 14 -11.63 9.69 -5.07
C GLU A 14 -10.60 9.24 -6.12
N LEU A 15 -9.55 8.51 -5.71
CA LEU A 15 -8.51 7.99 -6.59
C LEU A 15 -8.83 6.61 -7.20
N ALA A 16 -9.89 5.94 -6.73
CA ALA A 16 -10.26 4.60 -7.17
C ALA A 16 -10.39 4.43 -8.71
N PRO A 17 -10.89 5.42 -9.49
CA PRO A 17 -10.94 5.30 -10.94
C PRO A 17 -9.57 5.15 -11.60
N LEU A 18 -8.55 5.86 -11.09
CA LEU A 18 -7.19 5.86 -11.66
C LEU A 18 -6.47 4.52 -11.46
N VAL A 19 -6.81 3.82 -10.38
CA VAL A 19 -6.22 2.52 -10.03
C VAL A 19 -6.68 1.42 -10.98
N ARG A 20 -7.86 1.59 -11.58
CA ARG A 20 -8.41 0.63 -12.55
C ARG A 20 -7.81 0.77 -13.95
N THR A 21 -7.12 1.88 -14.22
CA THR A 21 -6.45 2.09 -15.50
C THR A 21 -5.18 1.22 -15.54
N SER A 22 -5.14 0.27 -16.46
CA SER A 22 -3.97 -0.55 -16.66
C SER A 22 -2.85 0.28 -17.27
N ARG A 23 -1.64 0.11 -16.71
CA ARG A 23 -0.43 0.64 -17.31
C ARG A 23 -0.22 0.01 -18.70
N PRO A 24 0.21 0.78 -19.72
CA PRO A 24 0.53 0.21 -21.03
C PRO A 24 1.54 -0.94 -20.91
N PRO A 25 1.40 -2.04 -21.69
CA PRO A 25 2.25 -3.23 -21.54
C PRO A 25 3.75 -2.96 -21.71
N ARG A 26 4.11 -1.93 -22.47
CA ARG A 26 5.50 -1.53 -22.73
C ARG A 26 5.97 -0.35 -21.86
N GLY A 27 5.18 0.07 -20.88
CA GLY A 27 5.45 1.22 -20.04
C GLY A 27 5.01 2.57 -20.63
N TRP A 28 4.90 3.56 -19.76
CA TRP A 28 4.50 4.93 -20.09
C TRP A 28 5.57 5.67 -20.87
N ILE A 29 6.86 5.47 -20.57
CA ILE A 29 7.97 6.12 -21.25
C ILE A 29 7.90 5.81 -22.74
N ARG A 30 7.84 4.52 -23.08
CA ARG A 30 7.79 4.10 -24.48
C ARG A 30 6.52 4.55 -25.17
N ALA A 31 5.36 4.35 -24.53
CA ALA A 31 4.06 4.71 -25.11
C ALA A 31 3.97 6.21 -25.43
N ILE A 32 4.38 7.07 -24.49
CA ILE A 32 4.37 8.52 -24.67
C ILE A 32 5.41 8.95 -25.70
N ARG A 33 6.63 8.41 -25.65
CA ARG A 33 7.67 8.71 -26.64
C ARG A 33 7.19 8.39 -28.06
N GLU A 34 6.59 7.23 -28.27
CA GLU A 34 6.06 6.81 -29.57
C GLU A 34 4.88 7.69 -30.00
N ALA A 35 3.97 8.04 -29.09
CA ALA A 35 2.85 8.94 -29.39
C ALA A 35 3.29 10.36 -29.77
N LEU A 36 4.40 10.84 -29.19
CA LEU A 36 5.03 12.12 -29.55
C LEU A 36 5.85 12.05 -30.84
N GLY A 37 5.98 10.89 -31.48
CA GLY A 37 6.80 10.69 -32.68
C GLY A 37 8.31 10.78 -32.42
N MET A 38 8.75 10.59 -31.17
CA MET A 38 10.17 10.69 -30.80
C MET A 38 10.91 9.36 -30.99
N THR A 39 12.12 9.43 -31.55
CA THR A 39 13.06 8.30 -31.53
C THR A 39 13.74 8.18 -30.16
N THR A 40 14.28 7.00 -29.85
CA THR A 40 15.07 6.81 -28.61
C THR A 40 16.30 7.71 -28.56
N GLY A 41 16.90 8.04 -29.71
CA GLY A 41 18.02 8.98 -29.80
C GLY A 41 17.62 10.43 -29.49
N GLN A 42 16.45 10.87 -29.95
CA GLN A 42 15.91 12.20 -29.63
C GLN A 42 15.60 12.33 -28.14
N LEU A 43 14.97 11.31 -27.53
CA LEU A 43 14.74 11.30 -26.09
C LEU A 43 16.06 11.29 -25.31
N ALA A 44 17.05 10.50 -25.75
CA ALA A 44 18.37 10.46 -25.13
C ALA A 44 19.07 11.83 -25.15
N LYS A 45 19.00 12.54 -26.28
CA LYS A 45 19.53 13.91 -26.41
C LYS A 45 18.83 14.88 -25.45
N ARG A 46 17.51 14.78 -25.30
CA ARG A 46 16.75 15.59 -24.32
C ARG A 46 17.11 15.30 -22.87
N LEU A 47 17.39 14.04 -22.53
CA LEU A 47 17.81 13.64 -21.17
C LEU A 47 19.30 13.88 -20.89
N GLY A 48 20.11 14.20 -21.91
CA GLY A 48 21.56 14.31 -21.80
C GLY A 48 22.26 12.95 -21.55
N VAL A 49 21.72 11.86 -22.10
CA VAL A 49 22.24 10.50 -21.92
C VAL A 49 22.50 9.82 -23.26
N ARG A 50 23.15 8.65 -23.24
CA ARG A 50 23.35 7.82 -24.46
C ARG A 50 22.08 7.05 -24.80
N GLN A 51 21.83 6.81 -26.09
CA GLN A 51 20.64 6.10 -26.58
C GLN A 51 20.37 4.74 -25.90
N PRO A 52 21.36 3.87 -25.62
CA PRO A 52 21.12 2.61 -24.93
C PRO A 52 20.48 2.78 -23.54
N ARG A 53 20.76 3.91 -22.86
CA ARG A 53 20.16 4.20 -21.55
C ARG A 53 18.64 4.36 -21.63
N ILE A 54 18.12 4.90 -22.74
CA ILE A 54 16.67 5.01 -22.95
C ILE A 54 16.05 3.63 -23.14
N VAL A 55 16.72 2.75 -23.88
CA VAL A 55 16.25 1.37 -24.08
C VAL A 55 16.23 0.61 -22.76
N GLU A 56 17.26 0.77 -21.92
CA GLU A 56 17.28 0.23 -20.55
C GLU A 56 16.17 0.79 -19.69
N MET A 57 15.89 2.09 -19.76
CA MET A 57 14.82 2.72 -19.01
C MET A 57 13.46 2.19 -19.44
N GLU A 58 13.17 2.09 -20.74
CA GLU A 58 11.91 1.52 -21.24
C GLU A 58 11.73 0.06 -20.81
N LYS A 59 12.79 -0.75 -20.93
CA LYS A 59 12.78 -2.16 -20.51
C LYS A 59 12.59 -2.28 -18.99
N GLY A 60 13.34 -1.49 -18.22
CA GLY A 60 13.25 -1.45 -16.76
C GLY A 60 11.87 -0.99 -16.29
N GLU A 61 11.27 -0.02 -16.97
CA GLU A 61 9.89 0.37 -16.71
C GLU A 61 8.98 -0.84 -16.91
N ALA A 62 9.00 -1.47 -18.08
CA ALA A 62 8.08 -2.55 -18.42
C ALA A 62 8.18 -3.74 -17.45
N THR A 63 9.38 -4.02 -16.92
CA THR A 63 9.62 -5.10 -15.94
C THR A 63 9.46 -4.66 -14.48
N GLY A 64 9.26 -3.37 -14.20
CA GLY A 64 9.18 -2.82 -12.84
C GLY A 64 10.53 -2.54 -12.18
N ASN A 65 11.64 -2.72 -12.90
CA ASN A 65 13.01 -2.46 -12.46
C ASN A 65 13.48 -1.05 -12.87
N ILE A 66 12.71 -0.02 -12.54
CA ILE A 66 13.09 1.39 -12.77
C ILE A 66 12.95 2.20 -11.49
N THR A 67 13.86 3.14 -11.26
CA THR A 67 13.75 4.05 -10.13
C THR A 67 12.72 5.14 -10.40
N VAL A 68 12.03 5.60 -9.36
CA VAL A 68 11.09 6.74 -9.45
C VAL A 68 11.78 7.98 -10.02
N GLN A 69 13.03 8.25 -9.61
CA GLN A 69 13.83 9.34 -10.15
C GLN A 69 14.07 9.22 -11.67
N SER A 70 14.30 8.01 -12.19
CA SER A 70 14.50 7.80 -13.63
C SER A 70 13.21 8.00 -14.41
N LEU A 71 12.08 7.54 -13.85
CA LEU A 71 10.74 7.80 -14.39
C LEU A 71 10.44 9.30 -14.46
N GLU A 72 10.72 10.04 -13.39
CA GLU A 72 10.50 11.48 -13.30
C GLU A 72 11.32 12.25 -14.35
N ARG A 73 12.62 11.96 -14.45
CA ARG A 73 13.49 12.56 -15.48
C ARG A 73 13.01 12.27 -16.90
N ALA A 74 12.51 11.06 -17.17
CA ALA A 74 11.97 10.72 -18.48
C ALA A 74 10.67 11.47 -18.78
N ALA A 75 9.79 11.58 -17.77
CA ALA A 75 8.55 12.34 -17.89
C ALA A 75 8.86 13.81 -18.20
N ASP A 76 9.73 14.45 -17.42
CA ASP A 76 10.09 15.86 -17.59
C ASP A 76 10.63 16.15 -19.00
N ALA A 77 11.51 15.28 -19.51
CA ALA A 77 12.07 15.42 -20.85
C ALA A 77 11.04 15.29 -21.98
N MET A 78 9.90 14.64 -21.71
CA MET A 78 8.75 14.54 -22.62
C MET A 78 7.65 15.57 -22.31
N GLY A 79 7.89 16.51 -21.39
CA GLY A 79 6.91 17.51 -20.98
C GLY A 79 5.75 16.94 -20.15
N CYS A 80 5.98 15.80 -19.50
CA CYS A 80 5.03 15.11 -18.64
C CYS A 80 5.45 15.31 -17.17
N ARG A 81 4.48 15.21 -16.25
CA ARG A 81 4.74 15.19 -14.81
C ARG A 81 4.47 13.80 -14.26
N LEU A 82 5.42 13.25 -13.50
CA LEU A 82 5.19 12.02 -12.77
C LEU A 82 4.29 12.29 -11.56
N VAL A 83 3.19 11.55 -11.44
CA VAL A 83 2.34 11.55 -10.24
C VAL A 83 2.45 10.18 -9.60
N TYR A 84 3.02 10.12 -8.39
CA TYR A 84 3.19 8.88 -7.64
C TYR A 84 2.23 8.85 -6.45
N VAL A 85 1.48 7.76 -6.31
CA VAL A 85 0.56 7.55 -5.20
C VAL A 85 0.62 6.10 -4.71
N LEU A 86 0.62 5.94 -3.39
CA LEU A 86 0.41 4.66 -2.74
C LEU A 86 -1.08 4.46 -2.52
N VAL A 87 -1.66 3.42 -3.10
CA VAL A 87 -3.06 3.06 -2.88
C VAL A 87 -3.14 1.79 -2.05
N PRO A 88 -3.81 1.81 -0.89
CA PRO A 88 -3.90 0.64 -0.05
C PRO A 88 -4.83 -0.40 -0.70
N LYS A 89 -4.51 -1.68 -0.54
CA LYS A 89 -5.31 -2.79 -1.10
C LYS A 89 -6.70 -2.92 -0.49
N LYS A 90 -6.89 -2.33 0.70
CA LYS A 90 -8.15 -2.25 1.45
C LYS A 90 -8.15 -0.94 2.26
N PRO A 91 -9.30 -0.44 2.73
CA PRO A 91 -9.34 0.75 3.56
C PRO A 91 -8.43 0.63 4.79
N LEU A 92 -7.71 1.70 5.14
CA LEU A 92 -6.81 1.76 6.29
C LEU A 92 -7.53 1.46 7.59
N THR A 93 -8.77 1.96 7.73
CA THR A 93 -9.66 1.62 8.85
C THR A 93 -9.82 0.12 9.02
N LYS A 94 -10.13 -0.60 7.93
CA LYS A 94 -10.22 -2.07 7.95
C LYS A 94 -8.90 -2.73 8.29
N MET A 95 -7.76 -2.23 7.79
CA MET A 95 -6.44 -2.79 8.15
C MET A 95 -6.18 -2.70 9.66
N ILE A 96 -6.55 -1.58 10.27
CA ILE A 96 -6.39 -1.32 11.71
C ILE A 96 -7.32 -2.24 12.52
N GLU A 97 -8.59 -2.35 12.13
CA GLU A 97 -9.58 -3.22 12.78
C GLU A 97 -9.18 -4.70 12.73
N GLU A 98 -8.77 -5.18 11.56
CA GLU A 98 -8.30 -6.55 11.38
C GLU A 98 -7.07 -6.84 12.25
N ARG A 99 -6.12 -5.89 12.32
CA ARG A 99 -4.92 -6.02 13.16
C ARG A 99 -5.28 -6.05 14.65
N ALA A 100 -6.17 -5.18 15.10
CA ALA A 100 -6.67 -5.16 16.48
C ALA A 100 -7.37 -6.49 16.84
N SER A 101 -8.22 -6.99 15.95
CA SER A 101 -8.91 -8.27 16.11
C SER A 101 -7.94 -9.44 16.18
N HIS A 102 -6.91 -9.45 15.33
CA HIS A 102 -5.88 -10.48 15.33
C HIS A 102 -5.08 -10.50 16.64
N LEU A 103 -4.65 -9.33 17.13
CA LEU A 103 -3.92 -9.23 18.41
C LEU A 103 -4.80 -9.60 19.60
N ALA A 104 -6.07 -9.19 19.61
CA ALA A 104 -7.02 -9.58 20.65
C ALA A 104 -7.20 -11.10 20.70
N LYS A 105 -7.29 -11.78 19.54
CA LYS A 105 -7.33 -13.25 19.46
C LYS A 105 -6.04 -13.89 20.01
N LYS A 106 -4.86 -13.38 19.63
CA LYS A 106 -3.56 -13.88 20.13
C LYS A 106 -3.49 -13.77 21.66
N LYS A 107 -3.90 -12.63 22.23
CA LYS A 107 -3.95 -12.43 23.69
C LYS A 107 -4.93 -13.37 24.37
N LEU A 108 -6.14 -13.54 23.83
CA LEU A 108 -7.14 -14.42 24.40
C LEU A 108 -6.68 -15.89 24.40
N ALA A 109 -6.04 -16.35 23.32
CA ALA A 109 -5.51 -17.71 23.23
C ALA A 109 -4.43 -18.00 24.30
N LEU A 110 -3.57 -17.02 24.62
CA LEU A 110 -2.58 -17.15 25.69
C LEU A 110 -3.24 -17.29 27.07
N VAL A 111 -4.28 -16.49 27.33
CA VAL A 111 -5.05 -16.55 28.57
C VAL A 111 -5.82 -17.87 28.66
N GLU A 112 -6.42 -18.35 27.57
CA GLU A 112 -7.07 -19.67 27.53
C GLU A 112 -6.11 -20.81 27.83
N GLN A 113 -4.87 -20.74 27.32
CA GLN A 113 -3.86 -21.74 27.60
C GLN A 113 -3.48 -21.76 29.09
N THR A 114 -3.40 -20.59 29.75
CA THR A 114 -3.12 -20.49 31.19
C THR A 114 -4.30 -20.96 32.02
N MET A 115 -5.53 -20.53 31.70
CA MET A 115 -6.75 -20.95 32.42
C MET A 115 -7.04 -22.45 32.31
N ARG A 116 -6.71 -23.08 31.17
CA ARG A 116 -6.82 -24.54 31.00
C ARG A 116 -5.86 -25.30 31.91
N LEU A 117 -4.70 -24.72 32.23
CA LEU A 117 -3.74 -25.30 33.18
C LEU A 117 -4.18 -25.11 34.64
N GLU A 118 -5.10 -24.16 34.90
CA GLU A 118 -5.65 -23.84 36.22
C GLU A 118 -6.99 -24.55 36.53
N ASP A 119 -7.41 -25.50 35.68
CA ASP A 119 -8.68 -26.27 35.77
C ASP A 119 -9.95 -25.39 35.83
N GLN A 120 -9.84 -24.15 35.36
CA GLN A 120 -10.98 -23.22 35.22
C GLN A 120 -11.49 -23.27 33.78
N GLU A 121 -12.26 -24.30 33.44
CA GLU A 121 -13.05 -24.31 32.20
C GLU A 121 -14.21 -23.32 32.32
N VAL A 122 -13.95 -22.03 32.05
CA VAL A 122 -15.02 -21.06 31.84
C VAL A 122 -15.65 -21.34 30.48
N HIS A 123 -16.66 -22.21 30.51
CA HIS A 123 -17.54 -22.54 29.40
C HIS A 123 -18.50 -21.37 29.14
N ASP A 124 -17.98 -20.26 28.64
CA ASP A 124 -18.84 -19.15 28.24
C ASP A 124 -18.31 -18.44 26.99
N GLN A 125 -18.77 -18.90 25.83
CA GLN A 125 -18.52 -18.25 24.55
C GLN A 125 -18.92 -16.77 24.58
N ARG A 126 -19.93 -16.38 25.40
CA ARG A 126 -20.32 -14.97 25.55
C ARG A 126 -19.26 -14.17 26.28
N PHE A 127 -18.68 -14.71 27.35
CA PHE A 127 -17.57 -14.10 28.06
C PHE A 127 -16.34 -13.91 27.16
N LYS A 128 -16.00 -14.92 26.34
CA LYS A 128 -14.91 -14.84 25.36
C LYS A 128 -15.15 -13.74 24.33
N ALA A 129 -16.37 -13.67 23.78
CA ALA A 129 -16.76 -12.64 22.83
C ALA A 129 -16.71 -11.23 23.44
N GLN A 130 -17.21 -11.05 24.67
CA GLN A 130 -17.13 -9.76 25.38
C GLN A 130 -15.69 -9.34 25.65
N THR A 131 -14.85 -10.27 26.11
CA THR A 131 -13.43 -10.01 26.40
C THR A 131 -12.67 -9.64 25.12
N HIS A 132 -12.91 -10.36 24.02
CA HIS A 132 -12.35 -10.06 22.71
C HIS A 132 -12.72 -8.65 22.24
N GLN A 133 -13.99 -8.27 22.33
CA GLN A 133 -14.45 -6.93 21.94
C GLN A 133 -13.85 -5.83 22.82
N ARG A 134 -13.68 -6.09 24.12
CA ARG A 134 -13.07 -5.16 25.08
C ARG A 134 -11.59 -4.93 24.75
N LEU A 135 -10.86 -6.01 24.45
CA LEU A 135 -9.46 -5.96 24.01
C LEU A 135 -9.30 -5.18 22.70
N ILE A 136 -10.16 -5.40 21.70
CA ILE A 136 -10.16 -4.59 20.47
C ILE A 136 -10.34 -3.11 20.80
N THR A 137 -11.35 -2.78 21.59
CA THR A 137 -11.65 -1.38 21.96
C THR A 137 -10.46 -0.72 22.67
N GLU A 138 -9.79 -1.45 23.55
CA GLU A 138 -8.59 -0.96 24.23
C GLU A 138 -7.42 -0.75 23.26
N LEU A 139 -7.18 -1.70 22.37
CA LEU A 139 -6.11 -1.63 21.36
C LEU A 139 -6.32 -0.46 20.39
N LEU A 140 -7.57 -0.21 19.99
CA LEU A 140 -7.93 0.90 19.11
C LEU A 140 -7.76 2.29 19.77
N ARG A 141 -7.78 2.38 21.11
CA ARG A 141 -7.45 3.63 21.82
C ARG A 141 -5.97 3.99 21.74
N ARG A 142 -5.09 3.02 21.47
CA ARG A 142 -3.64 3.20 21.34
C ARG A 142 -3.12 2.50 20.08
N PRO A 143 -3.49 2.99 18.88
CA PRO A 143 -3.26 2.28 17.62
C PRO A 143 -1.78 2.03 17.30
N ALA A 144 -0.85 2.81 17.84
CA ALA A 144 0.59 2.54 17.70
C ALA A 144 0.97 1.13 18.19
N ARG A 145 0.37 0.67 19.30
CA ARG A 145 0.64 -0.66 19.88
C ARG A 145 0.18 -1.83 19.03
N LEU A 146 -0.62 -1.57 17.99
CA LEU A 146 -1.03 -2.60 17.04
C LEU A 146 0.16 -3.11 16.21
N TRP A 147 1.24 -2.34 16.13
CA TRP A 147 2.37 -2.58 15.24
C TRP A 147 3.66 -2.91 16.00
N ASP A 148 3.63 -2.91 17.34
CA ASP A 148 4.72 -3.42 18.14
C ASP A 148 4.90 -4.93 17.82
N GLU A 149 6.13 -5.36 17.59
CA GLU A 149 6.44 -6.77 17.40
C GLU A 149 6.16 -7.53 18.71
N THR A 150 5.35 -8.59 18.63
CA THR A 150 5.04 -9.52 19.74
C THR A 150 5.19 -10.95 19.27
#